data_AF-A0A8T4WPC4-F1
#
_entry.id   AF-A0A8T4WPC4-F1
#
_cell.length_a   1.000
_cell.length_b   1.000
_cell.length_c   1.000
_cell.angle_alpha   90.00
_cell.angle_beta   90.00
_cell.angle_gamma   90.00
#
_symmetry.space_group_name_H-M   'P 1'
#
loop_
_entity.id
_entity.type
_entity.pdbx_description
1 polymer ?
#
loop_
_entity_poly.entity_id
_entity_poly.type
_entity_poly.pdbx_seq_one_letter_code
_entity_poly.pdbx_strand_id
1 'polypeptide(L)'
;MNSIAWVQLLRIKVEGYPTLYPEIAIRGRLRLSGLSRKTTEMIMEQILENLPEEEYISEGRLFEMLRDRLTAETKRRFDTITRYYKMRREIPEMPPLFVALQGASGTGKSILSLELASILVITRIIGTDTIRQLMRQQTDKNQHPELFCHTYQAHEYKRVGASSLDKIIRGYLAQCSIMRTEITGLIQRIIREGASGLVEGVHIIPGQLKKLSSSIIEVVIDPEKEVHRQMFISKGVTEKLRTVDKENTKREQEFLATRKIHDYMKEQAKENNVPIVNFTGFEKATQELVNLLYERIETIVANHSNKKIEK
;
A
#
# COMPACT_ATOMS: atom_id res chain seq x y z
N MET A 1 4.19 39.66 11.41
CA MET A 1 5.29 38.72 11.13
C MET A 1 4.66 37.36 10.93
N ASN A 2 4.60 36.90 9.68
CA ASN A 2 3.94 35.63 9.34
C ASN A 2 4.70 34.48 10.00
N SER A 3 4.06 33.82 10.96
CA SER A 3 4.56 32.56 11.50
C SER A 3 4.69 31.60 10.32
N ILE A 4 5.92 31.14 10.12
CA ILE A 4 6.16 29.97 9.28
C ILE A 4 5.31 28.87 9.92
N ALA A 5 4.30 28.40 9.19
CA ALA A 5 3.47 27.28 9.59
C ALA A 5 4.38 26.05 9.69
N TRP A 6 5.00 25.89 10.86
CA TRP A 6 5.63 24.65 11.26
C TRP A 6 4.59 23.56 11.04
N VAL A 7 5.01 22.43 10.46
CA VAL A 7 4.27 21.17 10.55
C VAL A 7 3.66 21.10 11.94
N GLN A 8 2.32 21.06 12.05
CA GLN A 8 1.63 21.13 13.34
C GLN A 8 2.07 19.92 14.19
N LEU A 9 3.00 20.17 15.12
CA LEU A 9 3.54 19.18 16.03
C LEU A 9 2.74 19.28 17.33
N LEU A 10 2.12 18.17 17.73
CA LEU A 10 1.41 18.07 18.99
C LEU A 10 2.42 17.94 20.14
N ARG A 11 2.27 18.75 21.19
CA ARG A 11 3.07 18.64 22.41
C ARG A 11 2.49 17.53 23.30
N ILE A 12 3.02 16.31 23.17
CA ILE A 12 2.52 15.12 23.87
C ILE A 12 3.58 14.54 24.81
N LYS A 13 3.21 14.13 26.02
CA LYS A 13 4.03 13.26 26.88
C LYS A 13 3.74 11.80 26.52
N VAL A 14 4.70 11.14 25.89
CA VAL A 14 4.67 9.70 25.61
C VAL A 14 5.56 9.02 26.65
N GLU A 15 4.98 8.13 27.46
CA GLU A 15 5.69 7.48 28.60
C GLU A 15 6.38 8.48 29.55
N GLY A 16 5.79 9.67 29.69
CA GLY A 16 6.33 10.75 30.54
C GLY A 16 7.33 11.68 29.83
N TYR A 17 7.82 11.32 28.65
CA TYR A 17 8.80 12.11 27.90
C TYR A 17 8.14 13.14 26.99
N PRO A 18 8.54 14.43 27.06
CA PRO A 18 8.10 15.46 26.12
C PRO A 18 8.45 15.07 24.69
N THR A 19 7.42 14.91 23.85
CA THR A 19 7.54 14.47 22.47
C THR A 19 6.79 15.45 21.57
N LEU A 20 7.48 15.95 20.54
CA LEU A 20 6.83 16.65 19.43
C LEU A 20 6.26 15.59 18.49
N TYR A 21 4.97 15.30 18.69
CA TYR A 21 4.31 14.20 18.02
C TYR A 21 3.68 14.67 16.71
N PRO A 22 3.97 14.01 15.58
CA PRO A 22 3.47 14.44 14.28
C PRO A 22 1.97 14.16 14.21
N GLU A 23 1.18 15.21 13.97
CA GLU A 23 -0.29 15.12 13.94
C GLU A 23 -0.82 14.10 12.92
N ILE A 24 -0.10 13.93 11.80
CA ILE A 24 -0.41 12.92 10.77
C ILE A 24 -0.52 11.49 11.35
N ALA A 25 0.20 11.18 12.43
CA ALA A 25 0.10 9.88 13.09
C ALA A 25 -1.21 9.69 13.87
N ILE A 26 -1.83 10.76 14.37
CA ILE A 26 -3.17 10.69 14.96
C ILE A 26 -4.22 10.57 13.85
N ARG A 27 -4.11 11.42 12.81
CA ARG A 27 -4.97 11.37 11.61
C ARG A 27 -4.96 9.98 10.97
N GLY A 28 -3.78 9.38 10.85
CA GLY A 28 -3.61 8.03 10.33
C GLY A 28 -4.36 6.97 11.14
N ARG A 29 -4.27 7.01 12.48
CA ARG A 29 -5.02 6.10 13.36
C ARG A 29 -6.53 6.29 13.25
N LEU A 30 -7.00 7.54 13.15
CA LEU A 30 -8.42 7.85 12.94
C LEU A 30 -8.91 7.33 11.59
N ARG A 31 -8.18 7.58 10.49
CA ARG A 31 -8.51 7.03 9.17
C ARG A 31 -8.51 5.50 9.17
N LEU A 32 -7.52 4.88 9.82
CA LEU A 32 -7.42 3.42 9.93
C LEU A 32 -8.53 2.80 10.79
N SER A 33 -9.14 3.58 11.69
CA SER A 33 -10.36 3.19 12.41
C SER A 33 -11.63 3.23 11.57
N GLY A 34 -11.53 3.62 10.29
CA GLY A 34 -12.63 3.61 9.32
C GLY A 34 -13.30 4.97 9.12
N LEU A 35 -12.73 6.06 9.65
CA LEU A 35 -13.25 7.40 9.40
C LEU A 35 -12.91 7.90 8.00
N SER A 36 -13.84 8.67 7.42
CA SER A 36 -13.59 9.42 6.19
C SER A 36 -12.56 10.53 6.40
N ARG A 37 -12.00 11.05 5.30
CA ARG A 37 -11.13 12.23 5.36
C ARG A 37 -11.83 13.39 6.06
N LYS A 38 -13.03 13.74 5.61
CA LYS A 38 -13.81 14.88 6.11
C LYS A 38 -14.06 14.78 7.62
N THR A 39 -14.48 13.60 8.10
CA THR A 39 -14.75 13.39 9.53
C THR A 39 -13.47 13.46 10.35
N THR A 40 -12.36 12.92 9.83
CA THR A 40 -11.06 12.98 10.50
C THR A 40 -10.59 14.43 10.65
N GLU A 41 -10.67 15.23 9.58
CA GLU A 41 -10.32 16.66 9.62
C GLU A 41 -11.14 17.42 10.67
N MET A 42 -12.47 17.26 10.63
CA MET A 42 -13.37 17.91 11.58
C MET A 42 -13.06 17.55 13.04
N ILE A 43 -12.79 16.27 13.33
CA ILE A 43 -12.42 15.85 14.69
C ILE A 43 -11.09 16.47 15.11
N MET A 44 -10.10 16.49 14.21
CA MET A 44 -8.78 17.03 14.51
C MET A 44 -8.80 18.54 14.74
N GLU A 45 -9.52 19.30 13.92
CA GLU A 45 -9.70 20.76 14.11
C GLU A 45 -10.26 21.05 15.50
N GLN A 46 -11.36 20.38 15.86
CA GLN A 46 -11.96 20.57 17.18
C GLN A 46 -11.06 20.11 18.33
N ILE A 47 -10.19 19.12 18.13
CA ILE A 47 -9.21 18.73 19.16
C ILE A 47 -8.16 19.83 19.30
N LEU A 48 -7.57 20.27 18.20
CA LEU A 48 -6.52 21.29 18.17
C LEU A 48 -6.96 22.61 18.81
N GLU A 49 -8.20 23.05 18.55
CA GLU A 49 -8.79 24.25 19.18
C GLU A 49 -8.89 24.17 20.71
N ASN A 50 -8.96 22.95 21.25
CA ASN A 50 -9.11 22.70 22.68
C ASN A 50 -7.79 22.27 23.37
N LEU A 51 -6.67 22.25 22.64
CA LEU A 51 -5.36 21.94 23.21
C LEU A 51 -4.70 23.20 23.75
N PRO A 52 -4.01 23.13 24.91
CA PRO A 52 -3.20 24.24 25.39
C PRO A 52 -2.01 24.47 24.45
N GLU A 53 -1.75 25.72 24.03
CA GLU A 53 -0.73 26.04 23.03
C GLU A 53 0.71 25.74 23.50
N GLU A 54 1.01 25.93 24.79
CA GLU A 54 2.37 25.84 25.32
C GLU A 54 2.63 24.60 26.17
N GLU A 55 1.59 23.90 26.60
CA GLU A 55 1.70 22.77 27.52
C GLU A 55 1.71 21.40 26.84
N TYR A 56 2.43 20.46 27.45
CA TYR A 56 2.42 19.07 27.02
C TYR A 56 1.28 18.29 27.68
N ILE A 57 0.38 17.73 26.88
CA ILE A 57 -0.68 16.84 27.36
C ILE A 57 -0.23 15.37 27.33
N SER A 58 -0.81 14.49 28.16
CA SER A 58 -0.47 13.06 28.11
C SER A 58 -1.08 12.37 26.88
N GLU A 59 -0.41 11.34 26.36
CA GLU A 59 -0.93 10.49 25.27
C GLU A 59 -2.33 9.93 25.65
N GLY A 60 -2.51 9.50 26.90
CA GLY A 60 -3.79 9.01 27.41
C GLY A 60 -4.90 10.06 27.35
N ARG A 61 -4.61 11.30 27.76
CA ARG A 61 -5.60 12.40 27.73
C ARG A 61 -6.01 12.76 26.31
N LEU A 62 -5.05 12.82 25.37
CA LEU A 62 -5.38 13.03 23.96
C LEU A 62 -6.33 11.94 23.44
N PHE A 63 -6.04 10.68 23.78
CA PHE A 63 -6.87 9.56 23.32
C PHE A 63 -8.26 9.55 23.96
N GLU A 64 -8.42 10.04 25.19
CA GLU A 64 -9.75 10.26 25.79
C GLU A 64 -10.55 11.30 24.99
N MET A 65 -9.94 12.48 24.75
CA MET A 65 -10.59 13.55 23.98
C MET A 65 -10.99 13.09 22.58
N LEU A 66 -10.15 12.27 21.93
CA LEU A 66 -10.49 11.65 20.65
C LEU A 66 -11.65 10.67 20.79
N ARG A 67 -11.59 9.74 21.75
CA ARG A 67 -12.62 8.72 21.99
C ARG A 67 -14.01 9.32 22.24
N ASP A 68 -14.11 10.48 22.88
CA ASP A 68 -15.38 11.15 23.16
C ASP A 68 -16.08 11.67 21.89
N ARG A 69 -15.36 11.75 20.78
CA ARG A 69 -15.86 12.20 19.47
C ARG A 69 -16.13 11.04 18.50
N LEU A 70 -15.91 9.80 18.93
CA LEU A 70 -16.05 8.60 18.10
C LEU A 70 -17.34 7.84 18.43
N THR A 71 -17.93 7.21 17.40
CA THR A 71 -18.98 6.22 17.61
C THR A 71 -18.44 4.99 18.32
N ALA A 72 -19.32 4.16 18.91
CA ALA A 72 -18.90 2.97 19.64
C ALA A 72 -18.04 2.00 18.79
N GLU A 73 -18.42 1.80 17.52
CA GLU A 73 -17.66 0.96 16.58
C GLU A 73 -16.28 1.53 16.29
N THR A 74 -16.21 2.81 15.88
CA THR A 74 -14.95 3.48 15.56
C THR A 74 -14.02 3.55 16.78
N LYS A 75 -14.59 3.78 17.97
CA LYS A 75 -13.87 3.76 19.25
C LYS A 75 -13.19 2.41 19.49
N ARG A 76 -13.91 1.29 19.33
CA ARG A 76 -13.32 -0.05 19.44
C ARG A 76 -12.17 -0.25 18.45
N ARG A 77 -12.35 0.18 17.19
CA ARG A 77 -11.32 0.05 16.16
C ARG A 77 -10.09 0.88 16.51
N PHE A 78 -10.28 2.14 16.92
CA PHE A 78 -9.23 3.06 17.34
C PHE A 78 -8.43 2.52 18.54
N ASP A 79 -9.11 1.94 19.53
CA ASP A 79 -8.46 1.36 20.71
C ASP A 79 -7.58 0.16 20.33
N THR A 80 -8.07 -0.70 19.43
CA THR A 80 -7.31 -1.85 18.91
C THR A 80 -6.06 -1.40 18.14
N ILE A 81 -6.19 -0.38 17.28
CA ILE A 81 -5.08 0.20 16.53
C ILE A 81 -4.05 0.83 17.46
N THR A 82 -4.51 1.59 18.45
CA THR A 82 -3.64 2.23 19.44
C THR A 82 -2.89 1.20 20.26
N ARG A 83 -3.58 0.12 20.69
CA ARG A 83 -2.96 -1.01 21.37
C ARG A 83 -1.91 -1.70 20.50
N TYR A 84 -2.16 -1.91 19.22
CA TYR A 84 -1.17 -2.44 18.29
C TYR A 84 0.10 -1.60 18.25
N TYR A 85 -0.02 -0.27 18.09
CA TYR A 85 1.15 0.62 18.08
C TYR A 85 1.88 0.65 19.42
N LYS A 86 1.16 0.59 20.55
CA LYS A 86 1.77 0.48 21.87
C LYS A 86 2.57 -0.83 22.00
N MET A 87 1.96 -1.97 21.66
CA MET A 87 2.64 -3.27 21.68
C MET A 87 3.88 -3.31 20.78
N ARG A 88 3.84 -2.64 19.61
CA ARG A 88 4.99 -2.49 18.71
C ARG A 88 6.15 -1.71 19.32
N ARG A 89 5.90 -0.79 20.26
CA ARG A 89 6.95 -0.08 21.01
C ARG A 89 7.55 -0.95 22.11
N GLU A 90 6.71 -1.76 22.76
CA GLU A 90 7.09 -2.53 23.95
C GLU A 90 7.64 -3.93 23.65
N ILE A 91 7.26 -4.54 22.53
CA ILE A 91 7.56 -5.93 22.19
C ILE A 91 8.34 -5.95 20.86
N PRO A 92 9.66 -6.19 20.88
CA PRO A 92 10.50 -6.19 19.67
C PRO A 92 10.04 -7.17 18.59
N GLU A 93 9.44 -8.30 18.96
CA GLU A 93 8.97 -9.33 18.04
C GLU A 93 7.63 -9.01 17.38
N MET A 94 6.98 -7.90 17.74
CA MET A 94 5.68 -7.54 17.16
C MET A 94 5.80 -7.29 15.65
N PRO A 95 5.04 -8.04 14.83
CA PRO A 95 5.18 -7.98 13.38
C PRO A 95 4.80 -6.59 12.85
N PRO A 96 5.57 -6.02 11.90
CA PRO A 96 5.17 -4.81 11.20
C PRO A 96 3.99 -5.09 10.25
N LEU A 97 3.37 -4.02 9.73
CA LEU A 97 2.41 -4.12 8.64
C LEU A 97 3.13 -3.88 7.31
N PHE A 98 3.10 -4.86 6.42
CA PHE A 98 3.64 -4.71 5.08
C PHE A 98 2.56 -4.95 4.03
N VAL A 99 2.26 -3.93 3.21
CA VAL A 99 1.20 -4.01 2.20
C VAL A 99 1.79 -4.25 0.82
N ALA A 100 1.23 -5.16 0.05
CA ALA A 100 1.57 -5.37 -1.35
C ALA A 100 0.35 -5.08 -2.23
N LEU A 101 0.31 -3.88 -2.81
CA LEU A 101 -0.73 -3.45 -3.75
C LEU A 101 -0.39 -3.89 -5.17
N GLN A 102 -1.19 -4.79 -5.71
CA GLN A 102 -0.93 -5.48 -6.97
C GLN A 102 -1.97 -5.17 -8.03
N GLY A 103 -1.58 -5.30 -9.28
CA GLY A 103 -2.47 -5.13 -10.43
C GLY A 103 -1.75 -4.55 -11.65
N ALA A 104 -2.40 -4.63 -12.80
CA ALA A 104 -1.83 -4.21 -14.07
C ALA A 104 -1.57 -2.69 -14.17
N SER A 105 -0.88 -2.25 -15.22
CA SER A 105 -0.68 -0.82 -15.47
C SER A 105 -2.03 -0.11 -15.62
N GLY A 106 -2.21 1.05 -14.98
CA GLY A 106 -3.45 1.83 -15.11
C GLY A 106 -4.58 1.43 -14.16
N THR A 107 -4.33 0.62 -13.11
CA THR A 107 -5.38 0.23 -12.15
C THR A 107 -5.55 1.15 -10.92
N GLY A 108 -4.87 2.29 -10.85
CA GLY A 108 -5.00 3.25 -9.73
C GLY A 108 -4.12 2.98 -8.48
N LYS A 109 -3.31 1.92 -8.49
CA LYS A 109 -2.44 1.50 -7.37
C LYS A 109 -1.55 2.60 -6.80
N SER A 110 -0.89 3.38 -7.66
CA SER A 110 0.10 4.35 -7.18
C SER A 110 -0.56 5.46 -6.35
N ILE A 111 -1.76 5.93 -6.72
CA ILE A 111 -2.51 6.91 -5.91
C ILE A 111 -3.01 6.28 -4.60
N LEU A 112 -3.56 5.05 -4.66
CA LEU A 112 -3.96 4.32 -3.45
C LEU A 112 -2.78 4.06 -2.52
N SER A 113 -1.59 3.82 -3.06
CA SER A 113 -0.38 3.60 -2.27
C SER A 113 0.05 4.85 -1.49
N LEU A 114 -0.10 6.04 -2.08
CA LEU A 114 0.17 7.31 -1.42
C LEU A 114 -0.83 7.58 -0.29
N GLU A 115 -2.12 7.33 -0.53
CA GLU A 115 -3.16 7.46 0.49
C GLU A 115 -2.91 6.47 1.65
N LEU A 116 -2.63 5.19 1.35
CA LEU A 116 -2.31 4.21 2.38
C LEU A 116 -1.03 4.55 3.14
N ALA A 117 -0.01 5.06 2.48
CA ALA A 117 1.23 5.45 3.14
C ALA A 117 1.01 6.61 4.14
N SER A 118 0.14 7.55 3.78
CA SER A 118 -0.31 8.62 4.67
C SER A 118 -1.09 8.07 5.87
N ILE A 119 -2.04 7.15 5.65
CA ILE A 119 -2.85 6.54 6.72
C ILE A 119 -1.99 5.71 7.68
N LEU A 120 -1.04 4.94 7.16
CA LEU A 120 -0.15 4.09 7.95
C LEU A 120 1.05 4.85 8.52
N VAL A 121 1.28 6.10 8.09
CA VAL A 121 2.46 6.93 8.40
C VAL A 121 3.76 6.15 8.19
N ILE A 122 3.89 5.58 7.00
CA ILE A 122 5.07 4.82 6.59
C ILE A 122 5.93 5.62 5.61
N THR A 123 7.24 5.42 5.71
CA THR A 123 8.23 6.05 4.82
C THR A 123 8.81 5.08 3.80
N ARG A 124 8.51 3.77 3.93
CA ARG A 124 9.03 2.71 3.07
C ARG A 124 8.00 2.36 1.99
N ILE A 125 8.03 3.09 0.88
CA ILE A 125 7.17 2.86 -0.29
C ILE A 125 8.05 2.40 -1.45
N ILE A 126 7.74 1.25 -2.04
CA ILE A 126 8.51 0.66 -3.14
C ILE A 126 7.61 0.53 -4.37
N GLY A 127 7.99 1.18 -5.47
CA GLY A 127 7.41 0.93 -6.79
C GLY A 127 8.19 -0.16 -7.52
N THR A 128 7.53 -1.23 -7.96
CA THR A 128 8.21 -2.29 -8.72
C THR A 128 8.79 -1.79 -10.04
N ASP A 129 8.17 -0.77 -10.66
CA ASP A 129 8.74 -0.16 -11.87
C ASP A 129 10.07 0.54 -11.59
N THR A 130 10.22 1.21 -10.45
CA THR A 130 11.50 1.81 -10.03
C THR A 130 12.59 0.75 -9.90
N ILE A 131 12.28 -0.41 -9.32
CA ILE A 131 13.21 -1.54 -9.25
C ILE A 131 13.60 -1.98 -10.67
N ARG A 132 12.63 -2.13 -11.58
CA ARG A 132 12.90 -2.47 -12.99
C ARG A 132 13.85 -1.48 -13.64
N GLN A 133 13.67 -0.17 -13.42
CA GLN A 133 14.56 0.86 -13.97
C GLN A 133 15.99 0.75 -13.43
N LEU A 134 16.16 0.46 -12.14
CA LEU A 134 17.47 0.23 -11.54
C LEU A 134 18.13 -1.03 -12.13
N MET A 135 17.38 -2.12 -12.27
CA MET A 135 17.89 -3.35 -12.89
C MET A 135 18.37 -3.13 -14.33
N ARG A 136 17.68 -2.28 -15.12
CA ARG A 136 18.09 -1.94 -16.49
C ARG A 136 19.46 -1.26 -16.57
N GLN A 137 19.90 -0.56 -15.51
CA GLN A 137 21.22 0.09 -15.50
C GLN A 137 22.37 -0.91 -15.31
N GLN A 138 22.08 -2.06 -14.69
CA GLN A 138 23.07 -3.07 -14.33
C GLN A 138 22.96 -4.34 -15.18
N THR A 139 22.02 -4.38 -16.12
CA THR A 139 21.74 -5.58 -16.94
C THR A 139 21.96 -5.27 -18.42
N ASP A 140 22.63 -6.18 -19.13
CA ASP A 140 22.76 -6.09 -20.59
C ASP A 140 21.40 -6.33 -21.27
N LYS A 141 21.00 -5.39 -22.12
CA LYS A 141 19.77 -5.48 -22.92
C LYS A 141 19.74 -6.70 -23.83
N ASN A 142 20.89 -7.19 -24.29
CA ASN A 142 20.95 -8.38 -25.14
C ASN A 142 20.64 -9.67 -24.36
N GLN A 143 20.96 -9.70 -23.06
CA GLN A 143 20.72 -10.87 -22.19
C GLN A 143 19.30 -10.88 -21.63
N HIS A 144 18.80 -9.71 -21.24
CA HIS A 144 17.45 -9.55 -20.65
C HIS A 144 16.65 -8.45 -21.33
N PRO A 145 16.35 -8.59 -22.63
CA PRO A 145 15.58 -7.60 -23.38
C PRO A 145 14.19 -7.37 -22.78
N GLU A 146 13.61 -8.37 -22.11
CA GLU A 146 12.33 -8.26 -21.42
C GLU A 146 12.30 -7.15 -20.37
N LEU A 147 13.42 -6.72 -19.77
CA LEU A 147 13.45 -5.61 -18.80
C LEU A 147 13.25 -4.23 -19.46
N PHE A 148 13.51 -4.10 -20.75
CA PHE A 148 13.60 -2.84 -21.47
C PHE A 148 12.28 -2.42 -22.16
N CYS A 149 11.20 -3.15 -21.93
CA CYS A 149 9.86 -2.86 -22.44
C CYS A 149 8.81 -2.88 -21.31
N HIS A 150 7.56 -2.55 -21.62
CA HIS A 150 6.47 -2.72 -20.67
C HIS A 150 6.07 -4.20 -20.53
N THR A 151 5.42 -4.58 -19.41
CA THR A 151 4.96 -5.96 -19.15
C THR A 151 4.13 -6.53 -20.30
N TYR A 152 3.25 -5.72 -20.89
CA TYR A 152 2.38 -6.12 -22.00
C TYR A 152 3.13 -6.34 -23.33
N GLN A 153 4.37 -5.86 -23.45
CA GLN A 153 5.25 -6.04 -24.63
C GLN A 153 6.31 -7.14 -24.43
N ALA A 154 6.54 -7.60 -23.20
CA ALA A 154 7.64 -8.53 -22.88
C ALA A 154 7.60 -9.83 -23.70
N HIS A 155 6.41 -10.24 -24.15
CA HIS A 155 6.20 -11.43 -24.97
C HIS A 155 6.83 -11.38 -26.36
N GLU A 156 7.23 -10.21 -26.85
CA GLU A 156 7.97 -10.04 -28.11
C GLU A 156 9.43 -10.50 -27.96
N TYR A 157 9.95 -10.48 -26.74
CA TYR A 157 11.37 -10.72 -26.46
C TYR A 157 11.61 -12.07 -25.79
N LYS A 158 10.82 -12.40 -24.76
CA LYS A 158 11.01 -13.63 -23.98
C LYS A 158 9.68 -14.16 -23.49
N ARG A 159 9.59 -15.49 -23.34
CA ARG A 159 8.39 -16.20 -22.86
C ARG A 159 8.82 -17.35 -21.98
N VAL A 160 8.22 -17.47 -20.80
CA VAL A 160 8.45 -18.58 -19.86
C VAL A 160 7.13 -19.19 -19.41
N GLY A 161 7.18 -20.28 -18.63
CA GLY A 161 5.99 -20.98 -18.14
C GLY A 161 5.35 -21.91 -19.17
N ALA A 162 4.19 -22.46 -18.80
CA ALA A 162 3.49 -23.47 -19.59
C ALA A 162 3.15 -22.97 -21.00
N SER A 163 3.33 -23.84 -22.00
CA SER A 163 3.04 -23.54 -23.41
C SER A 163 1.56 -23.27 -23.68
N SER A 164 0.66 -23.75 -22.82
CA SER A 164 -0.78 -23.52 -22.88
C SER A 164 -1.21 -22.10 -22.53
N LEU A 165 -0.36 -21.31 -21.85
CA LEU A 165 -0.66 -19.92 -21.51
C LEU A 165 -0.54 -18.99 -22.72
N ASP A 166 -1.37 -17.95 -22.77
CA ASP A 166 -1.29 -16.89 -23.78
C ASP A 166 0.12 -16.28 -23.80
N LYS A 167 0.62 -15.98 -25.01
CA LYS A 167 1.97 -15.45 -25.22
C LYS A 167 2.25 -14.19 -24.38
N ILE A 168 1.26 -13.31 -24.20
CA ILE A 168 1.37 -12.07 -23.42
C ILE A 168 1.62 -12.41 -21.94
N ILE A 169 0.90 -13.38 -21.40
CA ILE A 169 1.08 -13.85 -20.03
C ILE A 169 2.46 -14.48 -19.86
N ARG A 170 2.90 -15.31 -20.81
CA ARG A 170 4.24 -15.92 -20.76
C ARG A 170 5.37 -14.88 -20.81
N GLY A 171 5.17 -13.77 -21.51
CA GLY A 171 6.11 -12.65 -21.51
C GLY A 171 6.10 -11.85 -20.21
N TYR A 172 4.91 -11.56 -19.69
CA TYR A 172 4.74 -10.97 -18.36
C TYR A 172 5.45 -11.79 -17.28
N LEU A 173 5.24 -13.11 -17.26
CA LEU A 173 5.90 -14.03 -16.34
C LEU A 173 7.43 -14.01 -16.49
N ALA A 174 7.95 -13.83 -17.71
CA ALA A 174 9.39 -13.73 -17.94
C ALA A 174 9.97 -12.49 -17.25
N GLN A 175 9.30 -11.34 -17.40
CA GLN A 175 9.71 -10.10 -16.74
C GLN A 175 9.54 -10.16 -15.21
N CYS A 176 8.46 -10.77 -14.71
CA CYS A 176 8.28 -11.01 -13.26
C CYS A 176 9.38 -11.91 -12.68
N SER A 177 9.76 -12.97 -13.40
CA SER A 177 10.72 -13.94 -12.91
C SER A 177 12.08 -13.31 -12.61
N ILE A 178 12.56 -12.43 -13.48
CA ILE A 178 13.84 -11.74 -13.26
C ILE A 178 13.76 -10.73 -12.12
N MET A 179 12.64 -10.02 -11.98
CA MET A 179 12.47 -8.99 -10.94
C MET A 179 12.22 -9.54 -9.54
N ARG A 180 11.82 -10.82 -9.43
CA ARG A 180 11.38 -11.44 -8.18
C ARG A 180 12.42 -11.34 -7.07
N THR A 181 13.68 -11.65 -7.37
CA THR A 181 14.76 -11.67 -6.35
C THR A 181 14.92 -10.30 -5.71
N GLU A 182 14.99 -9.23 -6.50
CA GLU A 182 15.17 -7.86 -6.00
C GLU A 182 13.96 -7.38 -5.19
N ILE A 183 12.74 -7.63 -5.68
CA ILE A 183 11.51 -7.25 -4.97
C ILE A 183 11.45 -7.95 -3.62
N THR A 184 11.64 -9.27 -3.60
CA THR A 184 11.52 -10.06 -2.37
C THR A 184 12.64 -9.75 -1.37
N GLY A 185 13.86 -9.52 -1.85
CA GLY A 185 15.00 -9.12 -1.02
C GLY A 185 14.77 -7.79 -0.29
N LEU A 186 14.25 -6.77 -1.00
CA LEU A 186 13.93 -5.48 -0.40
C LEU A 186 12.81 -5.56 0.64
N ILE A 187 11.73 -6.30 0.33
CA ILE A 187 10.61 -6.52 1.26
C ILE A 187 11.10 -7.22 2.54
N GLN A 188 11.86 -8.32 2.39
CA GLN A 188 12.39 -9.06 3.53
C GLN A 188 13.31 -8.19 4.39
N ARG A 189 14.14 -7.35 3.77
CA ARG A 189 15.01 -6.42 4.50
C ARG A 189 14.19 -5.45 5.37
N ILE A 190 13.17 -4.80 4.81
CA ILE A 190 12.31 -3.87 5.55
C ILE A 190 11.62 -4.56 6.73
N ILE A 191 11.11 -5.77 6.51
CA ILE A 191 10.45 -6.56 7.55
C ILE A 191 11.45 -6.96 8.65
N ARG A 192 12.67 -7.37 8.28
CA ARG A 192 13.74 -7.70 9.25
C ARG A 192 14.17 -6.50 10.08
N GLU A 193 14.16 -5.30 9.49
CA GLU A 193 14.38 -4.03 10.21
C GLU A 193 13.19 -3.67 11.12
N GLY A 194 12.15 -4.51 11.17
CA GLY A 194 10.96 -4.30 11.97
C GLY A 194 10.09 -3.15 11.46
N ALA A 195 10.30 -2.65 10.24
CA ALA A 195 9.60 -1.48 9.72
C ALA A 195 8.33 -1.87 8.94
N SER A 196 7.27 -1.09 9.11
CA SER A 196 6.09 -1.15 8.24
C SER A 196 6.41 -0.54 6.88
N GLY A 197 5.78 -1.05 5.83
CA GLY A 197 6.08 -0.63 4.47
C GLY A 197 5.01 -1.02 3.46
N LEU A 198 5.20 -0.56 2.23
CA LEU A 198 4.32 -0.85 1.12
C LEU A 198 5.14 -1.09 -0.14
N VAL A 199 4.75 -2.10 -0.91
CA VAL A 199 5.18 -2.30 -2.30
C VAL A 199 3.97 -2.19 -3.22
N GLU A 200 4.15 -1.54 -4.38
CA GLU A 200 3.12 -1.44 -5.40
C GLU A 200 3.64 -1.83 -6.79
N GLY A 201 2.79 -2.53 -7.54
CA GLY A 201 2.93 -2.62 -8.99
C GLY A 201 2.52 -3.94 -9.60
N VAL A 202 2.89 -4.12 -10.87
CA VAL A 202 2.43 -5.23 -11.71
C VAL A 202 3.33 -6.46 -11.62
N HIS A 203 4.59 -6.30 -11.20
CA HIS A 203 5.60 -7.37 -11.26
C HIS A 203 5.51 -8.39 -10.13
N ILE A 204 4.53 -8.27 -9.25
CA ILE A 204 4.26 -9.22 -8.17
C ILE A 204 3.10 -10.11 -8.64
N ILE A 205 3.33 -11.42 -8.70
CA ILE A 205 2.28 -12.39 -8.99
C ILE A 205 1.52 -12.65 -7.68
N PRO A 206 0.18 -12.49 -7.65
CA PRO A 206 -0.61 -12.65 -6.43
C PRO A 206 -0.40 -13.99 -5.74
N GLY A 207 -0.13 -13.94 -4.42
CA GLY A 207 0.03 -15.10 -3.55
C GLY A 207 1.48 -15.51 -3.33
N GLN A 208 2.44 -14.90 -4.04
CA GLN A 208 3.85 -15.26 -3.90
C GLN A 208 4.53 -14.64 -2.69
N LEU A 209 4.04 -13.51 -2.17
CA LEU A 209 4.69 -12.79 -1.07
C LEU A 209 4.24 -13.26 0.31
N LYS A 210 3.01 -13.75 0.46
CA LYS A 210 2.48 -14.32 1.72
C LYS A 210 3.37 -15.42 2.30
N LYS A 211 4.12 -16.13 1.45
CA LYS A 211 5.07 -17.19 1.84
C LYS A 211 6.33 -16.63 2.52
N LEU A 212 6.64 -15.33 2.35
CA LEU A 212 7.85 -14.71 2.89
C LEU A 212 7.70 -14.28 4.34
N SER A 213 6.52 -13.79 4.71
CA SER A 213 6.21 -13.38 6.08
C SER A 213 4.70 -13.28 6.26
N SER A 214 4.23 -13.72 7.43
CA SER A 214 2.85 -13.53 7.84
C SER A 214 2.48 -12.06 8.02
N SER A 215 3.44 -11.13 8.13
CA SER A 215 3.21 -9.67 8.16
C SER A 215 2.67 -9.09 6.85
N ILE A 216 2.84 -9.81 5.73
CA ILE A 216 2.53 -9.28 4.40
C ILE A 216 1.04 -9.43 4.10
N ILE A 217 0.43 -8.35 3.65
CA ILE A 217 -0.96 -8.30 3.17
C ILE A 217 -0.91 -8.02 1.68
N GLU A 218 -1.15 -9.05 0.88
CA GLU A 218 -1.30 -8.92 -0.56
C GLU A 218 -2.74 -8.50 -0.90
N VAL A 219 -2.89 -7.54 -1.81
CA VAL A 219 -4.21 -7.10 -2.32
C VAL A 219 -4.09 -6.81 -3.81
N VAL A 220 -5.05 -7.27 -4.61
CA VAL A 220 -5.18 -6.90 -6.02
C VAL A 220 -6.24 -5.82 -6.18
N ILE A 221 -5.91 -4.75 -6.91
CA ILE A 221 -6.87 -3.69 -7.27
C ILE A 221 -7.52 -4.03 -8.61
N ASP A 222 -8.85 -4.16 -8.64
CA ASP A 222 -9.63 -4.60 -9.80
C ASP A 222 -10.63 -3.54 -10.28
N PRO A 223 -10.24 -2.68 -11.23
CA PRO A 223 -11.19 -1.84 -11.95
C PRO A 223 -12.00 -2.62 -12.98
N GLU A 224 -13.24 -2.16 -13.19
CA GLU A 224 -14.05 -2.52 -14.35
C GLU A 224 -13.27 -2.19 -15.65
N LYS A 225 -13.51 -2.95 -16.72
CA LYS A 225 -12.72 -2.89 -17.95
C LYS A 225 -12.70 -1.49 -18.56
N GLU A 226 -13.82 -0.78 -18.65
CA GLU A 226 -13.87 0.54 -19.26
C GLU A 226 -13.20 1.59 -18.37
N VAL A 227 -13.40 1.51 -17.05
CA VAL A 227 -12.67 2.36 -16.09
C VAL A 227 -11.16 2.13 -16.18
N HIS A 228 -10.73 0.87 -16.27
CA HIS A 228 -9.33 0.49 -16.47
C HIS A 228 -8.77 1.07 -17.77
N ARG A 229 -9.54 0.98 -18.86
CA ARG A 229 -9.19 1.50 -20.18
C ARG A 229 -8.95 3.01 -20.12
N GLN A 230 -9.90 3.75 -19.55
CA GLN A 230 -9.80 5.20 -19.40
C GLN A 230 -8.59 5.61 -18.56
N MET A 231 -8.33 4.94 -17.44
CA MET A 231 -7.15 5.21 -16.61
C MET A 231 -5.84 4.89 -17.36
N PHE A 232 -5.79 3.78 -18.09
CA PHE A 232 -4.61 3.37 -18.88
C PHE A 232 -4.29 4.37 -20.01
N ILE A 233 -5.32 4.84 -20.72
CA ILE A 233 -5.18 5.83 -21.79
C ILE A 233 -4.78 7.18 -21.20
N SER A 234 -5.50 7.65 -20.17
CA SER A 234 -5.24 8.95 -19.53
C SER A 234 -3.80 9.07 -19.04
N LYS A 235 -3.26 7.99 -18.44
CA LYS A 235 -1.85 7.94 -18.00
C LYS A 235 -0.88 8.26 -19.13
N GLY A 236 -1.12 7.75 -20.35
CA GLY A 236 -0.27 8.03 -21.52
C GLY A 236 -0.36 9.48 -22.00
N VAL A 237 -1.52 10.12 -21.83
CA VAL A 237 -1.77 11.52 -22.24
C VAL A 237 -1.21 12.51 -21.23
N THR A 238 -1.45 12.29 -19.93
CA THR A 238 -1.06 13.24 -18.86
C THR A 238 0.42 13.17 -18.53
N GLU A 239 1.06 12.00 -18.61
CA GLU A 239 2.47 11.83 -18.25
C GLU A 239 3.46 12.12 -19.41
N LYS A 240 2.98 12.54 -20.61
CA LYS A 240 3.80 12.78 -21.83
C LYS A 240 4.98 11.80 -21.95
N LEU A 241 4.71 10.51 -21.83
CA LEU A 241 5.74 9.49 -22.04
C LEU A 241 6.28 9.67 -23.48
N ARG A 242 7.58 9.93 -23.61
CA ARG A 242 8.27 10.24 -24.89
C ARG A 242 8.18 9.13 -25.94
N THR A 243 7.56 8.00 -25.63
CA THR A 243 7.48 6.76 -26.42
C THR A 243 6.04 6.36 -26.79
N VAL A 244 5.10 7.30 -26.87
CA VAL A 244 3.69 6.99 -27.18
C VAL A 244 3.36 7.45 -28.60
N ASP A 245 3.23 6.50 -29.52
CA ASP A 245 2.66 6.73 -30.85
C ASP A 245 1.20 7.19 -30.70
N LYS A 246 0.85 8.28 -31.39
CA LYS A 246 -0.46 8.95 -31.30
C LYS A 246 -1.59 8.21 -32.04
N GLU A 247 -1.32 7.01 -32.56
CA GLU A 247 -2.36 6.21 -33.22
C GLU A 247 -3.22 5.49 -32.17
N ASN A 248 -4.47 5.93 -32.03
CA ASN A 248 -5.47 5.37 -31.11
C ASN A 248 -5.55 3.82 -31.17
N THR A 249 -5.31 3.22 -32.33
CA THR A 249 -5.37 1.76 -32.55
C THR A 249 -4.28 0.99 -31.81
N LYS A 250 -3.03 1.47 -31.83
CA LYS A 250 -1.90 0.80 -31.14
C LYS A 250 -2.09 0.84 -29.63
N ARG A 251 -2.53 1.99 -29.10
CA ARG A 251 -2.77 2.15 -27.67
C ARG A 251 -3.89 1.25 -27.17
N GLU A 252 -4.91 1.01 -28.00
CA GLU A 252 -5.97 0.06 -27.70
C GLU A 252 -5.44 -1.37 -27.61
N GLN A 253 -4.57 -1.78 -28.53
CA GLN A 253 -3.95 -3.11 -28.49
C GLN A 253 -3.08 -3.31 -27.23
N GLU A 254 -2.32 -2.29 -26.84
CA GLU A 254 -1.54 -2.30 -25.58
C GLU A 254 -2.45 -2.42 -24.35
N PHE A 255 -3.60 -1.73 -24.36
CA PHE A 255 -4.59 -1.87 -23.31
C PHE A 255 -5.15 -3.30 -23.26
N LEU A 256 -5.52 -3.89 -24.39
CA LEU A 256 -6.03 -5.27 -24.43
C LEU A 256 -4.99 -6.27 -23.90
N ALA A 257 -3.72 -6.10 -24.24
CA ALA A 257 -2.63 -6.90 -23.68
C ALA A 257 -2.46 -6.67 -22.17
N THR A 258 -2.56 -5.43 -21.71
CA THR A 258 -2.55 -5.08 -20.27
C THR A 258 -3.74 -5.70 -19.54
N ARG A 259 -4.92 -5.74 -20.15
CA ARG A 259 -6.13 -6.34 -19.59
C ARG A 259 -6.00 -7.86 -19.47
N LYS A 260 -5.39 -8.54 -20.45
CA LYS A 260 -5.05 -9.97 -20.31
C LYS A 260 -4.18 -10.24 -19.09
N ILE A 261 -3.13 -9.44 -18.89
CA ILE A 261 -2.28 -9.55 -17.69
C ILE A 261 -3.10 -9.33 -16.42
N HIS A 262 -3.97 -8.31 -16.42
CA HIS A 262 -4.86 -8.04 -15.29
C HIS A 262 -5.76 -9.22 -14.94
N ASP A 263 -6.42 -9.80 -15.95
CA ASP A 263 -7.33 -10.93 -15.75
C ASP A 263 -6.57 -12.17 -15.24
N TYR A 264 -5.36 -12.43 -15.75
CA TYR A 264 -4.47 -13.45 -15.19
C TYR A 264 -4.10 -13.19 -13.72
N MET A 265 -3.77 -11.94 -13.35
CA MET A 265 -3.52 -11.61 -11.95
C MET A 265 -4.75 -11.85 -11.06
N LYS A 266 -5.96 -11.57 -11.56
CA LYS A 266 -7.20 -11.88 -10.82
C LYS A 266 -7.39 -13.37 -10.61
N GLU A 267 -7.10 -14.18 -11.62
CA GLU A 267 -7.15 -15.65 -11.50
C GLU A 267 -6.16 -16.13 -10.44
N GLN A 268 -4.91 -15.67 -10.50
CA GLN A 268 -3.90 -15.99 -9.48
C GLN A 268 -4.31 -15.53 -8.08
N ALA A 269 -4.96 -14.37 -7.96
CA ALA A 269 -5.46 -13.88 -6.68
C ALA A 269 -6.55 -14.80 -6.11
N LYS A 270 -7.50 -15.23 -6.93
CA LYS A 270 -8.55 -16.18 -6.53
C LYS A 270 -7.94 -17.52 -6.10
N GLU A 271 -7.04 -18.09 -6.90
CA GLU A 271 -6.36 -19.36 -6.60
C GLU A 271 -5.59 -19.32 -5.28
N ASN A 272 -4.99 -18.18 -4.95
CA ASN A 272 -4.15 -18.01 -3.75
C ASN A 272 -4.87 -17.27 -2.59
N ASN A 273 -6.20 -17.14 -2.66
CA ASN A 273 -7.02 -16.46 -1.65
C ASN A 273 -6.49 -15.05 -1.29
N VAL A 274 -6.01 -14.32 -2.29
CA VAL A 274 -5.57 -12.92 -2.15
C VAL A 274 -6.81 -12.02 -2.32
N PRO A 275 -7.10 -11.13 -1.36
CA PRO A 275 -8.19 -10.18 -1.47
C PRO A 275 -8.12 -9.37 -2.77
N ILE A 276 -9.28 -9.18 -3.39
CA ILE A 276 -9.46 -8.34 -4.57
C ILE A 276 -10.35 -7.16 -4.16
N VAL A 277 -9.84 -5.94 -4.30
CA VAL A 277 -10.58 -4.70 -4.03
C VAL A 277 -11.15 -4.18 -5.34
N ASN A 278 -12.47 -4.05 -5.41
CA ASN A 278 -13.16 -3.58 -6.60
C ASN A 278 -13.01 -2.05 -6.71
N PHE A 279 -12.32 -1.59 -7.74
CA PHE A 279 -12.06 -0.18 -7.92
C PHE A 279 -13.27 0.53 -8.54
N THR A 280 -14.05 1.19 -7.69
CA THR A 280 -15.18 2.07 -8.07
C THR A 280 -14.89 3.55 -7.78
N GLY A 281 -13.70 3.85 -7.26
CA GLY A 281 -13.25 5.19 -6.87
C GLY A 281 -12.29 5.11 -5.68
N PHE A 282 -11.47 6.15 -5.52
CA PHE A 282 -10.39 6.15 -4.52
C PHE A 282 -10.91 6.04 -3.08
N GLU A 283 -11.96 6.78 -2.70
CA GLU A 283 -12.47 6.75 -1.32
C GLU A 283 -12.97 5.35 -0.92
N LYS A 284 -13.78 4.72 -1.79
CA LYS A 284 -14.31 3.37 -1.54
C LYS A 284 -13.21 2.31 -1.49
N ALA A 285 -12.28 2.35 -2.46
CA ALA A 285 -11.15 1.43 -2.48
C ALA A 285 -10.25 1.60 -1.24
N THR A 286 -10.00 2.84 -0.81
CA THR A 286 -9.28 3.14 0.44
C THR A 286 -10.01 2.58 1.65
N GLN A 287 -11.34 2.71 1.72
CA GLN A 287 -12.13 2.17 2.82
C GLN A 287 -12.05 0.64 2.90
N GLU A 288 -12.14 -0.05 1.76
CA GLU A 288 -11.96 -1.51 1.69
C GLU A 288 -10.55 -1.93 2.13
N LEU A 289 -9.52 -1.21 1.67
CA LEU A 289 -8.13 -1.46 2.09
C LEU A 289 -7.94 -1.23 3.60
N VAL A 290 -8.51 -0.16 4.15
CA VAL A 290 -8.49 0.14 5.59
C VAL A 290 -9.15 -0.96 6.41
N ASN A 291 -10.26 -1.54 5.92
CA ASN A 291 -10.92 -2.66 6.58
C ASN A 291 -10.02 -3.90 6.61
N LEU A 292 -9.41 -4.27 5.48
CA LEU A 292 -8.46 -5.39 5.41
C LEU A 292 -7.26 -5.18 6.34
N LEU A 293 -6.74 -3.95 6.42
CA LEU A 293 -5.64 -3.60 7.33
C LEU A 293 -6.06 -3.70 8.80
N TYR A 294 -7.26 -3.23 9.13
CA TYR A 294 -7.80 -3.32 10.47
C TYR A 294 -7.98 -4.78 10.93
N GLU A 295 -8.60 -5.63 10.10
CA GLU A 295 -8.76 -7.06 10.39
C GLU A 295 -7.43 -7.75 10.66
N ARG A 296 -6.39 -7.37 9.89
CA ARG A 296 -5.03 -7.86 10.12
C ARG A 296 -4.47 -7.39 11.47
N ILE A 297 -4.64 -6.12 11.80
CA ILE A 297 -4.18 -5.55 13.07
C ILE A 297 -4.87 -6.26 14.25
N GLU A 298 -6.17 -6.45 14.17
CA GLU A 298 -6.96 -7.14 15.19
C GLU A 298 -6.45 -8.57 15.40
N THR A 299 -6.20 -9.30 14.30
CA THR A 299 -5.61 -10.65 14.34
C THR A 299 -4.22 -10.66 15.01
N ILE A 300 -3.35 -9.70 14.66
CA ILE A 300 -2.01 -9.58 15.26
C ILE A 300 -2.11 -9.33 16.77
N VAL A 301 -2.96 -8.40 17.19
CA VAL A 301 -3.15 -8.04 18.60
C VAL A 301 -3.70 -9.22 19.40
N ALA A 302 -4.68 -9.95 18.86
CA ALA A 302 -5.26 -11.13 19.51
C ALA A 302 -4.21 -12.22 19.72
N ASN A 303 -3.44 -12.56 18.68
CA ASN A 303 -2.43 -13.61 18.73
C ASN A 303 -1.30 -13.34 19.75
N HIS A 304 -0.94 -12.07 19.97
CA HIS A 304 0.13 -11.71 20.92
C HIS A 304 -0.39 -11.45 22.34
N SER A 305 -1.69 -11.16 22.49
CA SER A 305 -2.31 -11.05 23.82
C SER A 305 -2.44 -12.43 24.48
N ASN A 306 -2.76 -13.47 23.71
CA ASN A 306 -2.90 -14.84 24.23
C ASN A 306 -1.55 -15.46 24.64
N LYS A 307 -0.47 -15.17 23.90
CA LYS A 307 0.89 -15.66 24.23
C LYS A 307 1.45 -15.14 25.57
N LYS A 308 0.90 -14.06 26.12
CA LYS A 308 1.28 -13.54 27.45
C LYS A 308 0.62 -14.28 28.61
N ILE A 309 -0.39 -15.12 28.36
CA ILE A 309 -1.11 -15.90 29.38
C ILE A 309 -0.50 -17.29 29.55
N GLU A 310 0.22 -17.78 28.54
CA GLU A 310 0.86 -19.11 28.53
C GLU A 310 2.33 -19.12 28.98
N LYS A 311 2.88 -17.98 29.39
CA LYS A 311 4.21 -17.83 30.00
C LYS A 311 4.08 -17.29 31.41
#